data_AF-A0AAP9IH09-F1
#
_entry.id   AF-A0AAP9IH09-F1
#
_cell.length_a   1.000
_cell.length_b   1.000
_cell.length_c   1.000
_cell.angle_alpha   90.00
_cell.angle_beta   90.00
_cell.angle_gamma   90.00
#
_symmetry.space_group_name_H-M   'P 1'
#
loop_
_entity.id
_entity.type
_entity.pdbx_description
1 polymer ?
#
loop_
_entity_poly.entity_id
_entity_poly.type
_entity_poly.pdbx_seq_one_letter_code
_entity_poly.pdbx_strand_id
1 'polypeptide(L)'
;MAVVLKTGGTTQAVEVIRLVKSVADFSCFHYVLCYDRQVLSHAVEQGLGVIDGNQYLQKIVQISFSLPRPEAFDLRREFESEALALYKSVNDAYPDKDTLTDLSRLIGSYGAGLTTPREVCTVINALKFCYSGLRDYVYFPDLCFLQLIRITNIGLYDWIENYLTKLSLVVSGEGGIRQEEIDMMNKQLQDHIINFSVVSVRQYSFISEWVAGIKFDNKKNGFIFFEKSSERDYYVIRRNKRLGSDTHWRYYFSFSAPQNILQKYFMDELLVMASEPKLYPELSQKLLSGINSKSLSSRTWFEHILSRFTPSLISSLTYEQCEGFVLFFVDEGEDIVKRYKERNSWFLEQSLDIELVVDGLMMHMMSVRRDAGLVSIKNFFVTGKSLYWIVRYLDHLLCMNSFFDVQIDKKNACVFSNEELHEICEVMATRLNSDEVKNNLLDCNNFLDYLQVWMKITSPETVSTWINNIFITDEGFVNLILNLECREMREGRGYFKIDIQSMSQFLVEEDSIMNRLDEIESKGLYPQKIKEIREEISNNRY
;
A
#
# COMPACT_ATOMS: atom_id res chain seq x y z
N MET A 1 10.82 23.97 48.97
CA MET A 1 10.06 22.70 48.75
C MET A 1 9.28 22.85 47.46
N ALA A 2 9.47 21.96 46.47
CA ALA A 2 8.76 22.02 45.20
C ALA A 2 7.52 21.13 45.28
N VAL A 3 6.32 21.72 45.14
CA VAL A 3 5.07 20.97 45.11
C VAL A 3 4.57 20.98 43.67
N VAL A 4 4.64 19.83 43.01
CA VAL A 4 4.12 19.65 41.65
C VAL A 4 2.68 19.20 41.75
N LEU A 5 1.76 20.07 41.33
CA LEU A 5 0.35 19.73 41.17
C LEU A 5 0.15 18.96 39.87
N LYS A 6 0.24 17.63 39.93
CA LYS A 6 -0.34 16.79 38.87
C LYS A 6 -1.86 16.95 38.93
N THR A 7 -2.52 17.02 37.78
CA THR A 7 -3.97 17.20 37.61
C THR A 7 -4.76 16.09 38.31
N GLY A 8 -4.91 16.21 39.63
CA GLY A 8 -5.92 15.58 40.43
C GLY A 8 -7.25 16.33 40.25
N GLY A 9 -8.38 15.66 40.54
CA GLY A 9 -9.71 16.25 40.42
C GLY A 9 -9.81 17.62 41.11
N THR A 10 -10.74 18.47 40.66
CA THR A 10 -10.92 19.87 41.09
C THR A 10 -10.82 20.07 42.62
N THR A 11 -11.33 19.12 43.41
CA THR A 11 -11.23 19.08 44.87
C THR A 11 -9.78 19.02 45.40
N GLN A 12 -8.92 18.17 44.82
CA GLN A 12 -7.53 18.00 45.25
C GLN A 12 -6.69 19.26 44.95
N ALA A 13 -6.93 19.90 43.81
CA ALA A 13 -6.25 21.15 43.46
C ALA A 13 -6.58 22.27 44.46
N VAL A 14 -7.83 22.36 44.89
CA VAL A 14 -8.28 23.33 45.90
C VAL A 14 -7.71 23.04 47.29
N GLU A 15 -7.65 21.77 47.69
CA GLU A 15 -7.04 21.38 48.97
C GLU A 15 -5.56 21.74 49.06
N VAL A 16 -4.79 21.48 47.99
CA VAL A 16 -3.37 21.86 47.97
C VAL A 16 -3.22 23.38 48.01
N ILE A 17 -4.09 24.15 47.35
CA ILE A 17 -4.06 25.61 47.43
C ILE A 17 -4.39 26.12 48.84
N ARG A 18 -5.38 25.52 49.52
CA ARG A 18 -5.66 25.82 50.94
C ARG A 18 -4.47 25.47 51.82
N LEU A 19 -3.80 24.36 51.56
CA LEU A 19 -2.60 23.94 52.28
C LEU A 19 -1.45 24.92 52.06
N VAL A 20 -1.17 25.32 50.82
CA VAL A 20 -0.16 26.36 50.53
C VAL A 20 -0.51 27.66 51.26
N LYS A 21 -1.76 28.11 51.19
CA LYS A 21 -2.18 29.33 51.90
C LYS A 21 -2.05 29.24 53.43
N SER A 22 -2.30 28.07 54.02
CA SER A 22 -2.30 27.88 55.48
C SER A 22 -0.94 27.51 56.06
N VAL A 23 -0.03 26.94 55.26
CA VAL A 23 1.25 26.38 55.70
C VAL A 23 2.45 27.16 55.17
N ALA A 24 2.32 27.96 54.10
CA ALA A 24 3.45 28.62 53.44
C ALA A 24 3.93 29.93 54.10
N ASP A 25 3.96 30.00 55.43
CA ASP A 25 4.51 31.14 56.19
C ASP A 25 5.74 30.76 57.04
N PHE A 26 6.48 29.72 56.62
CA PHE A 26 7.72 29.34 57.30
C PHE A 26 8.90 30.22 56.85
N SER A 27 9.61 30.79 57.83
CA SER A 27 10.83 31.55 57.60
C SER A 27 11.92 30.68 56.94
N CYS A 28 12.68 31.28 56.02
CA CYS A 28 13.76 30.64 55.25
C CYS A 28 13.33 29.59 54.21
N PHE A 29 12.04 29.43 53.90
CA PHE A 29 11.58 28.54 52.83
C PHE A 29 11.13 29.31 51.58
N HIS A 30 11.48 28.78 50.41
CA HIS A 30 10.91 29.19 49.13
C HIS A 30 10.02 28.06 48.59
N TYR A 31 8.80 28.42 48.17
CA TYR A 31 7.82 27.51 47.58
C TYR A 31 7.76 27.74 46.08
N VAL A 32 7.90 26.66 45.31
CA VAL A 32 7.75 26.68 43.86
C VAL A 32 6.54 25.83 43.50
N LEU A 33 5.59 26.44 42.79
CA LEU A 33 4.36 25.80 42.34
C LEU A 33 4.37 25.72 40.80
N CYS A 34 4.23 24.51 40.27
CA CYS A 34 4.02 24.29 38.84
C CYS A 34 2.55 23.96 38.60
N TYR A 35 1.84 24.79 37.83
CA TYR A 35 0.41 24.64 37.58
C TYR A 35 0.00 25.24 36.22
N ASP A 36 -1.09 24.73 35.66
CA ASP A 36 -1.79 25.40 34.56
C ASP A 36 -2.74 26.46 35.13
N ARG A 37 -2.54 27.72 34.73
CA ARG A 37 -3.28 28.85 35.28
C ARG A 37 -4.77 28.77 35.01
N GLN A 38 -5.20 28.37 33.81
CA GLN A 38 -6.61 28.34 33.44
C GLN A 38 -7.31 27.18 34.17
N VAL A 39 -6.69 26.00 34.16
CA VAL A 39 -7.25 24.82 34.84
C VAL A 39 -7.37 25.05 36.34
N LEU A 40 -6.33 25.62 36.97
CA LEU A 40 -6.35 25.89 38.40
C LEU A 40 -7.32 27.02 38.77
N SER A 41 -7.41 28.08 37.96
CA SER A 41 -8.41 29.15 38.15
C SER A 41 -9.82 28.58 38.14
N HIS A 42 -10.12 27.73 37.16
CA HIS A 42 -11.42 27.12 37.03
C HIS A 42 -11.74 26.15 38.18
N ALA A 43 -10.75 25.34 38.61
CA ALA A 43 -10.90 24.48 39.78
C ALA A 43 -11.16 25.27 41.06
N VAL A 44 -10.52 26.45 41.22
CA VAL A 44 -10.74 27.36 42.33
C VAL A 44 -12.14 27.99 42.28
N GLU A 45 -12.59 28.46 41.10
CA GLU A 45 -13.94 28.99 40.90
C GLU A 45 -15.00 27.98 41.31
N GLN A 46 -14.90 26.75 40.78
CA GLN A 46 -15.86 25.69 41.08
C GLN A 46 -15.77 25.16 42.51
N GLY A 47 -14.56 24.91 43.02
CA GLY A 47 -14.37 24.24 44.31
C GLY A 47 -14.42 25.16 45.53
N LEU A 48 -14.22 26.48 45.36
CA LEU A 48 -14.34 27.47 46.44
C LEU A 48 -15.53 28.41 46.26
N GLY A 49 -16.26 28.33 45.14
CA GLY A 49 -17.41 29.21 44.86
C GLY A 49 -17.02 30.67 44.68
N VAL A 50 -15.82 30.95 44.19
CA VAL A 50 -15.31 32.31 43.95
C VAL A 50 -15.67 32.77 42.54
N ILE A 51 -15.98 34.06 42.37
CA ILE A 51 -16.39 34.64 41.09
C ILE A 51 -15.23 34.65 40.07
N ASP A 52 -14.00 34.90 40.52
CA ASP A 52 -12.81 34.96 39.67
C ASP A 52 -11.65 34.20 40.32
N GLY A 53 -11.32 33.04 39.76
CA GLY A 53 -10.25 32.17 40.26
C GLY A 53 -8.86 32.77 40.01
N ASN A 54 -8.68 33.57 38.97
CA ASN A 54 -7.40 34.19 38.64
C ASN A 54 -7.06 35.27 39.67
N GLN A 55 -8.04 36.07 40.04
CA GLN A 55 -7.88 37.08 41.09
C GLN A 55 -7.64 36.41 42.46
N TYR A 56 -8.28 35.27 42.72
CA TYR A 56 -8.01 34.50 43.93
C TYR A 56 -6.58 33.97 43.97
N LEU A 57 -6.07 33.41 42.86
CA LEU A 57 -4.71 32.87 42.77
C LEU A 57 -3.63 33.94 42.97
N GLN A 58 -3.84 35.18 42.55
CA GLN A 58 -2.91 36.30 42.80
C GLN A 58 -2.69 36.58 44.29
N LYS A 59 -3.64 36.22 45.17
CA LYS A 59 -3.50 36.40 46.63
C LYS A 59 -2.57 35.38 47.27
N ILE A 60 -2.26 34.28 46.56
CA ILE A 60 -1.47 33.16 47.08
C ILE A 60 -0.13 33.08 46.33
N VAL A 61 -0.15 33.26 45.01
CA VAL A 61 1.04 33.25 44.16
C VAL A 61 1.56 34.67 44.00
N GLN A 62 2.57 35.05 44.77
CA GLN A 62 3.15 36.40 44.76
C GLN A 62 3.90 36.74 43.47
N ILE A 63 4.59 35.76 42.89
CA ILE A 63 5.35 35.91 41.63
C ILE A 63 4.98 34.74 40.73
N SER A 64 4.49 35.04 39.52
CA SER A 64 4.16 34.05 38.51
C SER A 64 5.05 34.23 37.28
N PHE A 65 5.76 33.17 36.89
CA PHE A 65 6.50 33.11 35.63
C PHE A 65 5.74 32.24 34.64
N SER A 66 5.45 32.79 33.46
CA SER A 66 4.94 31.99 32.33
C SER A 66 6.13 31.36 31.62
N LEU A 67 6.10 30.04 31.43
CA LEU A 67 7.08 29.40 30.54
C LEU A 67 6.86 29.93 29.12
N PRO A 68 7.92 30.33 28.40
CA PRO A 68 7.79 30.71 27.00
C PRO A 68 7.26 29.50 26.23
N ARG A 69 6.42 29.77 25.22
CA ARG A 69 6.00 28.71 24.31
C ARG A 69 7.24 28.22 23.56
N PRO A 70 7.45 26.89 23.44
CA PRO A 70 8.54 26.36 22.64
C PRO A 70 8.39 26.85 21.20
N GLU A 71 9.50 27.11 20.53
CA GLU A 71 9.46 27.44 19.12
C GLU A 71 9.02 26.19 18.34
N ALA A 72 8.08 26.36 17.39
CA ALA A 72 7.58 25.24 16.61
C ALA A 72 8.70 24.52 15.84
N PHE A 73 9.80 25.21 15.53
CA PHE A 73 10.98 24.61 14.89
C PHE A 73 11.75 23.67 15.84
N ASP A 74 11.84 24.00 17.12
CA ASP A 74 12.53 23.17 18.12
C ASP A 74 11.78 21.86 18.34
N LEU A 75 10.45 21.91 18.44
CA LEU A 75 9.62 20.71 18.57
C LEU A 75 9.75 19.78 17.35
N ARG A 76 9.78 20.36 16.14
CA ARG A 76 10.00 19.60 14.90
C ARG A 76 11.37 18.94 14.86
N ARG A 77 12.42 19.68 15.25
CA ARG A 77 13.79 19.17 15.30
C ARG A 77 13.95 18.06 16.35
N GLU A 78 13.32 18.21 17.51
CA GLU A 78 13.31 17.18 18.56
C GLU A 78 12.61 15.91 18.08
N PHE A 79 11.44 16.06 17.45
CA PHE A 79 10.73 14.93 16.83
C PHE A 79 11.57 14.24 15.76
N GLU A 80 12.19 14.99 14.85
CA GLU A 80 13.07 14.46 13.80
C GLU A 80 14.23 13.66 14.39
N SER A 81 14.92 14.23 15.38
CA SER A 81 16.04 13.58 16.06
C SER A 81 15.64 12.26 16.73
N GLU A 82 14.54 12.25 17.48
CA GLU A 82 14.04 11.05 18.16
C GLU A 82 13.52 9.99 17.17
N ALA A 83 12.85 10.42 16.09
CA ALA A 83 12.38 9.51 15.04
C ALA A 83 13.54 8.84 14.30
N LEU A 84 14.59 9.59 13.95
CA LEU A 84 15.80 9.04 13.34
C LEU A 84 16.56 8.11 14.29
N ALA A 85 16.64 8.45 15.57
CA ALA A 85 17.24 7.59 16.59
C ALA A 85 16.46 6.26 16.74
N LEU A 86 15.12 6.33 16.76
CA LEU A 86 14.27 5.15 16.76
C LEU A 86 14.49 4.28 15.51
N TYR A 87 14.46 4.88 14.31
CA TYR A 87 14.70 4.16 13.06
C TYR A 87 16.03 3.41 13.10
N LYS A 88 17.11 4.10 13.50
CA LYS A 88 18.43 3.49 13.62
C LYS A 88 18.46 2.36 14.64
N SER A 89 17.81 2.53 15.80
CA SER A 89 17.79 1.50 16.85
C SER A 89 17.06 0.22 16.44
N VAL A 90 16.06 0.32 15.55
CA VAL A 90 15.22 -0.80 15.13
C VAL A 90 15.77 -1.49 13.89
N ASN A 91 16.34 -0.74 12.94
CA ASN A 91 16.83 -1.26 11.66
C ASN A 91 18.35 -1.49 11.62
N ASP A 92 19.08 -1.07 12.65
CA ASP A 92 20.55 -1.07 12.70
C ASP A 92 21.21 -0.30 11.52
N ALA A 93 20.47 0.64 10.93
CA ALA A 93 20.89 1.42 9.77
C ALA A 93 20.24 2.81 9.77
N TYR A 94 20.84 3.78 9.09
CA TYR A 94 20.20 5.06 8.81
C TYR A 94 19.19 4.93 7.66
N PRO A 95 18.12 5.74 7.63
CA PRO A 95 17.21 5.77 6.49
C PRO A 95 17.96 6.08 5.19
N ASP A 96 17.51 5.48 4.10
CA ASP A 96 17.96 5.89 2.76
C ASP A 96 17.52 7.33 2.43
N LYS A 97 18.01 7.85 1.30
CA LYS A 97 17.79 9.22 0.87
C LYS A 97 16.30 9.54 0.67
N ASP A 98 15.53 8.60 0.12
CA ASP A 98 14.11 8.81 -0.19
C ASP A 98 13.29 8.82 1.09
N THR A 99 13.53 7.85 1.98
CA THR A 99 12.92 7.77 3.31
C THR A 99 13.24 9.02 4.14
N LEU A 100 14.48 9.50 4.11
CA LEU A 100 14.87 10.74 4.78
C LEU A 100 14.15 11.96 4.19
N THR A 101 14.08 12.04 2.87
CA THR A 101 13.41 13.16 2.17
C THR A 101 11.91 13.19 2.50
N ASP A 102 11.25 12.04 2.49
CA ASP A 102 9.84 11.91 2.86
C ASP A 102 9.61 12.25 4.34
N LEU A 103 10.49 11.80 5.24
CA LEU A 103 10.42 12.14 6.66
C LEU A 103 10.58 13.65 6.88
N SER A 104 11.56 14.30 6.27
CA SER A 104 11.74 15.75 6.41
C SER A 104 10.55 16.54 5.82
N ARG A 105 9.98 16.07 4.70
CA ARG A 105 8.76 16.68 4.12
C ARG A 105 7.56 16.54 5.05
N LEU A 106 7.37 15.35 5.62
CA LEU A 106 6.34 15.08 6.62
C LEU A 106 6.44 16.04 7.80
N ILE A 107 7.63 16.18 8.37
CA ILE A 107 7.87 17.00 9.56
C ILE A 107 7.68 18.48 9.23
N GLY A 108 8.08 18.91 8.03
CA GLY A 108 7.84 20.25 7.51
C GLY A 108 6.34 20.60 7.45
N SER A 109 5.51 19.65 7.00
CA SER A 109 4.07 19.85 6.79
C SER A 109 3.22 19.59 8.03
N TYR A 110 3.35 18.40 8.63
CA TYR A 110 2.48 17.94 9.74
C TYR A 110 3.11 18.12 11.12
N GLY A 111 4.45 18.16 11.21
CA GLY A 111 5.15 18.49 12.47
C GLY A 111 4.84 19.91 12.97
N ALA A 112 4.31 20.77 12.09
CA ALA A 112 3.79 22.08 12.44
C ALA A 112 2.62 22.07 13.43
N GLY A 113 1.87 20.98 13.49
CA GLY A 113 0.76 20.81 14.44
C GLY A 113 1.20 20.55 15.88
N LEU A 114 2.48 20.27 16.13
CA LEU A 114 3.01 20.06 17.47
C LEU A 114 3.12 21.40 18.21
N THR A 115 2.54 21.46 19.40
CA THR A 115 2.45 22.65 20.24
C THR A 115 3.18 22.51 21.58
N THR A 116 3.40 21.28 22.06
CA THR A 116 4.09 21.02 23.33
C THR A 116 5.13 19.90 23.25
N PRO A 117 6.19 19.92 24.08
CA PRO A 117 7.15 18.80 24.16
C PRO A 117 6.46 17.48 24.59
N ARG A 118 5.38 17.58 25.38
CA ARG A 118 4.59 16.41 25.78
C ARG A 118 3.98 15.70 24.57
N GLU A 119 3.49 16.43 23.58
CA GLU A 119 2.97 15.84 22.34
C GLU A 119 4.08 15.11 21.59
N VAL A 120 5.27 15.72 21.46
CA VAL A 120 6.46 15.07 20.86
C VAL A 120 6.76 13.75 21.58
N CYS A 121 6.90 13.77 22.90
CA CYS A 121 7.13 12.54 23.68
C CYS A 121 6.03 11.50 23.49
N THR A 122 4.77 11.93 23.39
CA THR A 122 3.63 11.01 23.23
C THR A 122 3.67 10.31 21.87
N VAL A 123 3.93 11.05 20.79
CA VAL A 123 4.07 10.50 19.44
C VAL A 123 5.27 9.54 19.39
N ILE A 124 6.43 9.94 19.91
CA ILE A 124 7.64 9.11 19.94
C ILE A 124 7.44 7.85 20.77
N ASN A 125 6.75 7.91 21.90
CA ASN A 125 6.45 6.73 22.72
C ASN A 125 5.51 5.76 22.00
N ALA A 126 4.52 6.27 21.27
CA ALA A 126 3.65 5.44 20.44
C ALA A 126 4.45 4.73 19.33
N LEU A 127 5.35 5.45 18.66
CA LEU A 127 6.25 4.88 17.65
C LEU A 127 7.21 3.83 18.26
N LYS A 128 7.84 4.12 19.41
CA LYS A 128 8.70 3.18 20.14
C LYS A 128 7.95 1.89 20.50
N PHE A 129 6.66 1.99 20.82
CA PHE A 129 5.83 0.84 21.16
C PHE A 129 5.53 -0.04 19.94
N CYS A 130 5.13 0.52 18.80
CA CYS A 130 4.63 -0.28 17.67
C CYS A 130 5.68 -0.59 16.59
N TYR A 131 6.66 0.29 16.36
CA TYR A 131 7.51 0.22 15.16
C TYR A 131 8.37 -1.05 15.10
N SER A 132 8.92 -1.51 16.24
CA SER A 132 9.80 -2.69 16.29
C SER A 132 9.13 -3.96 15.71
N GLY A 133 7.84 -4.15 16.00
CA GLY A 133 7.03 -5.27 15.50
C GLY A 133 6.42 -5.04 14.12
N LEU A 134 6.34 -3.79 13.67
CA LEU A 134 5.74 -3.41 12.38
C LEU A 134 6.75 -3.06 11.29
N ARG A 135 8.05 -2.92 11.60
CA ARG A 135 9.08 -2.39 10.68
C ARG A 135 9.10 -3.05 9.29
N ASP A 136 8.78 -4.34 9.24
CA ASP A 136 8.77 -5.14 8.01
C ASP A 136 7.46 -4.99 7.20
N TYR A 137 6.46 -4.28 7.73
CA TYR A 137 5.09 -4.20 7.21
C TYR A 137 4.64 -2.78 6.88
N VAL A 138 5.40 -1.76 7.29
CA VAL A 138 5.03 -0.35 7.15
C VAL A 138 6.22 0.48 6.69
N TYR A 139 5.93 1.54 5.94
CA TYR A 139 6.85 2.60 5.62
C TYR A 139 6.96 3.57 6.80
N PHE A 140 8.17 3.82 7.28
CA PHE A 140 8.39 4.58 8.50
C PHE A 140 7.84 6.02 8.45
N PRO A 141 8.06 6.81 7.37
CA PRO A 141 7.44 8.13 7.24
C PRO A 141 5.91 8.08 7.35
N ASP A 142 5.24 7.13 6.71
CA ASP A 142 3.78 7.01 6.76
C ASP A 142 3.28 6.63 8.18
N LEU A 143 4.06 5.83 8.93
CA LEU A 143 3.74 5.53 10.32
C LEU A 143 3.88 6.77 11.20
N CYS A 144 4.96 7.54 11.02
CA CYS A 144 5.16 8.82 11.68
C CYS A 144 4.01 9.79 11.36
N PHE A 145 3.55 9.81 10.10
CA PHE A 145 2.41 10.63 9.68
C PHE A 145 1.17 10.31 10.50
N LEU A 146 0.79 9.03 10.57
CA LEU A 146 -0.38 8.60 11.34
C LEU A 146 -0.25 8.90 12.83
N GLN A 147 0.92 8.65 13.44
CA GLN A 147 1.09 8.94 14.87
C GLN A 147 1.10 10.44 15.17
N LEU A 148 1.60 11.28 14.24
CA LEU A 148 1.51 12.74 14.37
C LEU A 148 0.06 13.21 14.32
N ILE A 149 -0.71 12.82 13.30
CA ILE A 149 -2.10 13.28 13.18
C ILE A 149 -2.99 12.69 14.27
N ARG A 150 -2.68 11.50 14.81
CA ARG A 150 -3.43 10.95 15.95
C ARG A 150 -3.42 11.88 17.16
N ILE A 151 -2.34 12.63 17.36
CA ILE A 151 -2.20 13.59 18.46
C ILE A 151 -2.66 14.99 18.05
N THR A 152 -2.33 15.44 16.84
CA THR A 152 -2.60 16.82 16.40
C THR A 152 -3.97 17.01 15.75
N ASN A 153 -4.58 15.96 15.22
CA ASN A 153 -5.89 15.97 14.56
C ASN A 153 -6.54 14.57 14.51
N ILE A 154 -7.13 14.15 15.63
CA ILE A 154 -7.76 12.82 15.76
C ILE A 154 -8.89 12.60 14.73
N GLY A 155 -9.64 13.64 14.37
CA GLY A 155 -10.70 13.54 13.37
C GLY A 155 -10.17 13.15 11.98
N LEU A 156 -8.99 13.68 11.60
CA LEU A 156 -8.33 13.29 10.36
C LEU A 156 -7.82 11.83 10.42
N TYR A 157 -7.28 11.40 11.56
CA TYR A 157 -6.85 10.01 11.75
C TYR A 157 -8.02 9.04 11.54
N ASP A 158 -9.15 9.26 12.23
CA ASP A 158 -10.34 8.40 12.12
C ASP A 158 -10.93 8.42 10.70
N TRP A 159 -10.92 9.59 10.05
CA TRP A 159 -11.37 9.74 8.67
C TRP A 159 -10.52 8.91 7.70
N ILE A 160 -9.17 8.93 7.84
CA ILE A 160 -8.27 8.17 6.97
C ILE A 160 -8.49 6.65 7.14
N GLU A 161 -8.67 6.16 8.36
CA GLU A 161 -8.94 4.74 8.60
C GLU A 161 -10.24 4.28 7.90
N ASN A 162 -11.30 5.08 8.03
CA ASN A 162 -12.58 4.81 7.37
C ASN A 162 -12.45 4.88 5.84
N TYR A 163 -11.74 5.90 5.33
CA TYR A 163 -11.47 6.06 3.90
C TYR A 163 -10.74 4.85 3.32
N LEU A 164 -9.66 4.39 3.95
CA LEU A 164 -8.87 3.25 3.46
C LEU A 164 -9.64 1.93 3.54
N THR A 165 -10.50 1.77 4.56
CA THR A 165 -11.44 0.65 4.65
C THR A 165 -12.36 0.62 3.42
N LYS A 166 -12.96 1.75 3.09
CA LYS A 166 -13.82 1.91 1.91
C LYS A 166 -13.08 1.72 0.60
N LEU A 167 -11.89 2.32 0.46
CA LEU A 167 -11.02 2.13 -0.70
C LEU A 167 -10.74 0.65 -0.91
N SER A 168 -10.47 -0.12 0.16
CA SER A 168 -10.23 -1.55 0.04
C SER A 168 -11.45 -2.34 -0.47
N LEU A 169 -12.67 -1.96 -0.09
CA LEU A 169 -13.90 -2.57 -0.60
C LEU A 169 -14.13 -2.26 -2.08
N VAL A 170 -13.86 -1.02 -2.48
CA VAL A 170 -13.97 -0.57 -3.88
C VAL A 170 -12.93 -1.26 -4.75
N VAL A 171 -11.66 -1.30 -4.34
CA VAL A 171 -10.58 -1.96 -5.08
C VAL A 171 -10.83 -3.47 -5.21
N SER A 172 -11.41 -4.10 -4.17
CA SER A 172 -11.76 -5.53 -4.19
C SER A 172 -13.02 -5.85 -5.02
N GLY A 173 -13.73 -4.82 -5.51
CA GLY A 173 -15.01 -4.98 -6.22
C GLY A 173 -16.15 -5.50 -5.33
N GLU A 174 -15.96 -5.53 -4.01
CA GLU A 174 -16.93 -6.06 -3.04
C GLU A 174 -18.05 -5.06 -2.71
N GLY A 175 -17.91 -3.81 -3.15
CA GLY A 175 -18.94 -2.80 -2.99
C GLY A 175 -18.66 -1.51 -3.74
N GLY A 176 -19.73 -0.84 -4.16
CA GLY A 176 -19.66 0.51 -4.67
C GLY A 176 -20.13 1.54 -3.65
N ILE A 177 -19.60 2.76 -3.76
CA ILE A 177 -19.92 3.85 -2.84
C ILE A 177 -20.90 4.81 -3.52
N ARG A 178 -21.96 5.19 -2.80
CA ARG A 178 -22.97 6.11 -3.33
C ARG A 178 -22.42 7.53 -3.39
N GLN A 179 -22.87 8.32 -4.37
CA GLN A 179 -22.42 9.70 -4.54
C GLN A 179 -22.63 10.58 -3.27
N GLU A 180 -23.76 10.41 -2.57
CA GLU A 180 -24.05 11.13 -1.32
C GLU A 180 -22.97 10.88 -0.24
N GLU A 181 -22.42 9.67 -0.21
CA GLU A 181 -21.37 9.29 0.73
C GLU A 181 -20.02 9.90 0.33
N ILE A 182 -19.72 9.94 -0.97
CA ILE A 182 -18.54 10.64 -1.53
C ILE A 182 -18.59 12.13 -1.16
N ASP A 183 -19.75 12.77 -1.32
CA ASP A 183 -19.93 14.19 -1.00
C ASP A 183 -19.76 14.46 0.50
N MET A 184 -20.29 13.57 1.35
CA MET A 184 -20.10 13.64 2.81
C MET A 184 -18.63 13.46 3.20
N MET A 185 -17.92 12.50 2.60
CA MET A 185 -16.49 12.29 2.83
C MET A 185 -15.66 13.51 2.44
N ASN A 186 -16.01 14.16 1.33
CA ASN A 186 -15.33 15.36 0.85
C ASN A 186 -15.48 16.51 1.85
N LYS A 187 -16.71 16.75 2.32
CA LYS A 187 -17.00 17.78 3.33
C LYS A 187 -16.24 17.53 4.63
N GLN A 188 -16.30 16.30 5.15
CA GLN A 188 -15.57 15.91 6.37
C GLN A 188 -14.06 16.13 6.23
N LEU A 189 -13.47 15.72 5.11
CA LEU A 189 -12.04 15.90 4.86
C LEU A 189 -11.64 17.38 4.85
N GLN A 190 -12.43 18.23 4.18
CA GLN A 190 -12.21 19.68 4.17
C GLN A 190 -12.29 20.27 5.58
N ASP A 191 -13.30 19.89 6.37
CA ASP A 191 -13.46 20.36 7.75
C ASP A 191 -12.27 19.94 8.63
N HIS A 192 -11.76 18.71 8.47
CA HIS A 192 -10.58 18.24 9.21
C HIS A 192 -9.30 18.97 8.79
N ILE A 193 -9.12 19.28 7.51
CA ILE A 193 -7.95 20.00 6.99
C ILE A 193 -7.94 21.47 7.46
N ILE A 194 -9.08 22.17 7.41
CA ILE A 194 -9.19 23.59 7.81
C ILE A 194 -8.80 23.78 9.28
N ASN A 195 -9.07 22.80 10.14
CA ASN A 195 -8.71 22.83 11.55
C ASN A 195 -7.20 22.64 11.82
N PHE A 196 -6.37 22.41 10.80
CA PHE A 196 -4.92 22.34 10.92
C PHE A 196 -4.34 23.76 11.02
N SER A 197 -4.01 24.18 12.25
CA SER A 197 -3.73 25.57 12.69
C SER A 197 -2.53 26.29 12.05
N VAL A 198 -1.82 25.67 11.09
CA VAL A 198 -0.66 26.27 10.44
C VAL A 198 -0.92 26.50 8.95
N VAL A 199 -1.16 27.78 8.65
CA VAL A 199 -1.38 28.39 7.34
C VAL A 199 -0.51 27.74 6.24
N SER A 200 -1.15 27.04 5.30
CA SER A 200 -1.02 27.36 3.87
C SER A 200 -1.99 26.55 3.01
N VAL A 201 -2.37 27.16 1.89
CA VAL A 201 -3.16 26.64 0.76
C VAL A 201 -2.60 25.32 0.15
N ARG A 202 -1.44 24.83 0.62
CA ARG A 202 -0.79 23.58 0.17
C ARG A 202 -1.26 22.31 0.89
N GLN A 203 -2.09 22.42 1.93
CA GLN A 203 -2.55 21.25 2.70
C GLN A 203 -3.37 20.25 1.87
N TYR A 204 -4.14 20.74 0.89
CA TYR A 204 -4.96 19.88 0.03
C TYR A 204 -4.14 18.97 -0.90
N SER A 205 -2.95 19.40 -1.33
CA SER A 205 -2.04 18.56 -2.13
C SER A 205 -1.16 17.64 -1.30
N PHE A 206 -0.94 17.95 -0.02
CA PHE A 206 -0.11 17.09 0.84
C PHE A 206 -0.81 15.78 1.19
N ILE A 207 -2.12 15.80 1.43
CA ILE A 207 -2.82 14.57 1.81
C ILE A 207 -2.79 13.50 0.72
N SER A 208 -2.80 13.91 -0.55
CA SER A 208 -2.66 13.00 -1.69
C SER A 208 -1.27 12.33 -1.80
N GLU A 209 -0.25 12.87 -1.11
CA GLU A 209 1.08 12.23 -1.03
C GLU A 209 1.12 11.07 -0.03
N TRP A 210 0.23 11.09 0.98
CA TRP A 210 0.23 10.14 2.10
C TRP A 210 -0.92 9.12 2.03
N VAL A 211 -2.04 9.50 1.42
CA VAL A 211 -3.25 8.68 1.33
C VAL A 211 -3.58 8.43 -0.14
N ALA A 212 -3.57 7.16 -0.56
CA ALA A 212 -3.82 6.77 -1.95
C ALA A 212 -5.24 7.11 -2.41
N GLY A 213 -5.41 7.29 -3.72
CA GLY A 213 -6.73 7.49 -4.33
C GLY A 213 -7.38 8.84 -4.02
N ILE A 214 -6.65 9.79 -3.44
CA ILE A 214 -7.12 11.15 -3.19
C ILE A 214 -6.41 12.11 -4.13
N LYS A 215 -7.16 12.99 -4.78
CA LYS A 215 -6.62 14.12 -5.55
C LYS A 215 -7.47 15.36 -5.35
N PHE A 216 -6.83 16.50 -5.24
CA PHE A 216 -7.54 17.77 -5.17
C PHE A 216 -7.79 18.33 -6.57
N ASP A 217 -9.06 18.56 -6.92
CA ASP A 217 -9.44 19.22 -8.16
C ASP A 217 -9.62 20.73 -7.93
N ASN A 218 -8.65 21.50 -8.41
CA ASN A 218 -8.67 22.96 -8.34
C ASN A 218 -9.89 23.59 -9.03
N LYS A 219 -10.48 22.93 -10.05
CA LYS A 219 -11.63 23.47 -10.79
C LYS A 219 -12.93 23.30 -10.02
N LYS A 220 -13.10 22.14 -9.37
CA LYS A 220 -14.29 21.82 -8.55
C LYS A 220 -14.15 22.29 -7.10
N ASN A 221 -12.96 22.75 -6.71
CA ASN A 221 -12.62 23.11 -5.34
C ASN A 221 -13.01 22.01 -4.34
N GLY A 222 -12.59 20.78 -4.65
CA GLY A 222 -12.94 19.61 -3.86
C GLY A 222 -12.09 18.40 -4.20
N PHE A 223 -12.17 17.38 -3.36
CA PHE A 223 -11.44 16.14 -3.56
C PHE A 223 -12.15 15.18 -4.50
N ILE A 224 -11.36 14.54 -5.35
CA ILE A 224 -11.71 13.34 -6.08
C ILE A 224 -11.17 12.15 -5.27
N PHE A 225 -12.01 11.14 -5.10
CA PHE A 225 -11.69 9.92 -4.37
C PHE A 225 -11.69 8.70 -5.29
N PHE A 226 -10.96 7.67 -4.89
CA PHE A 226 -10.89 6.37 -5.59
C PHE A 226 -10.29 6.49 -6.99
N GLU A 227 -9.47 7.52 -7.25
CA GLU A 227 -8.78 7.67 -8.53
C GLU A 227 -7.69 6.60 -8.65
N LYS A 228 -7.59 6.02 -9.85
CA LYS A 228 -6.53 5.06 -10.17
C LYS A 228 -5.18 5.79 -10.17
N SER A 229 -4.27 5.34 -9.31
CA SER A 229 -2.87 5.78 -9.34
C SER A 229 -2.22 5.43 -10.68
N SER A 230 -1.19 6.17 -11.08
CA SER A 230 -0.33 5.73 -12.19
C SER A 230 0.29 4.37 -11.84
N GLU A 231 0.64 3.56 -12.85
CA GLU A 231 1.27 2.25 -12.62
C GLU A 231 2.55 2.38 -11.78
N ARG A 232 3.35 3.43 -12.05
CA ARG A 232 4.55 3.77 -11.29
C ARG A 232 4.23 4.06 -9.82
N ASP A 233 3.27 4.95 -9.55
CA ASP A 233 2.94 5.34 -8.18
C ASP A 233 2.34 4.17 -7.40
N TYR A 234 1.45 3.40 -8.03
CA TYR A 234 0.87 2.20 -7.45
C TYR A 234 1.96 1.20 -7.06
N TYR A 235 2.93 0.99 -7.95
CA TYR A 235 4.08 0.14 -7.68
C TYR A 235 4.90 0.64 -6.48
N VAL A 236 5.31 1.92 -6.48
CA VAL A 236 6.12 2.51 -5.39
C VAL A 236 5.40 2.40 -4.05
N ILE A 237 4.10 2.64 -4.03
CA ILE A 237 3.25 2.51 -2.84
C ILE A 237 3.29 1.08 -2.28
N ARG A 238 3.12 0.06 -3.13
CA ARG A 238 3.14 -1.34 -2.69
C ARG A 238 4.52 -1.83 -2.30
N ARG A 239 5.54 -1.53 -3.11
CA ARG A 239 6.93 -1.94 -2.88
C ARG A 239 7.45 -1.45 -1.53
N ASN A 240 7.13 -0.21 -1.19
CA ASN A 240 7.53 0.41 0.06
C ASN A 240 6.53 0.18 1.20
N LYS A 241 5.45 -0.57 0.96
CA LYS A 241 4.42 -0.90 1.96
C LYS A 241 3.80 0.36 2.57
N ARG A 242 3.62 1.39 1.73
CA ARG A 242 3.09 2.70 2.11
C ARG A 242 1.64 2.57 2.59
N LEU A 243 1.17 3.57 3.34
CA LEU A 243 -0.20 3.61 3.87
C LEU A 243 -1.25 3.49 2.77
N GLY A 244 -0.95 4.01 1.58
CA GLY A 244 -1.80 3.90 0.40
C GLY A 244 -1.91 2.50 -0.21
N SER A 245 -1.14 1.51 0.26
CA SER A 245 -1.18 0.15 -0.27
C SER A 245 -2.46 -0.56 0.17
N ASP A 246 -3.21 -1.07 -0.81
CA ASP A 246 -4.38 -1.95 -0.66
C ASP A 246 -4.11 -3.18 0.22
N THR A 247 -2.87 -3.67 0.22
CA THR A 247 -2.45 -4.85 0.99
C THR A 247 -1.80 -4.53 2.35
N HIS A 248 -1.21 -3.35 2.54
CA HIS A 248 -0.45 -3.05 3.77
C HIS A 248 -1.12 -2.04 4.72
N TRP A 249 -2.11 -1.26 4.27
CA TRP A 249 -2.71 -0.18 5.06
C TRP A 249 -3.20 -0.62 6.46
N ARG A 250 -3.75 -1.83 6.59
CA ARG A 250 -4.27 -2.36 7.87
C ARG A 250 -3.21 -2.47 8.95
N TYR A 251 -1.95 -2.69 8.59
CA TYR A 251 -0.86 -2.82 9.56
C TYR A 251 -0.58 -1.51 10.29
N TYR A 252 -0.90 -0.37 9.68
CA TYR A 252 -0.72 0.94 10.30
C TYR A 252 -1.72 1.21 11.44
N PHE A 253 -2.89 0.57 11.39
CA PHE A 253 -3.93 0.64 12.42
C PHE A 253 -3.88 -0.55 13.39
N SER A 254 -2.98 -1.50 13.15
CA SER A 254 -2.78 -2.68 13.99
C SER A 254 -1.69 -2.44 15.04
N PHE A 255 -1.87 -2.97 16.25
CA PHE A 255 -0.83 -2.91 17.30
C PHE A 255 0.30 -3.92 17.10
N SER A 256 0.07 -4.96 16.30
CA SER A 256 1.05 -6.02 16.03
C SER A 256 0.89 -6.56 14.62
N ALA A 257 2.00 -6.99 14.04
CA ALA A 257 2.02 -7.71 12.77
C ALA A 257 1.27 -9.07 12.87
N PRO A 258 0.83 -9.64 11.72
CA PRO A 258 0.06 -10.89 11.67
C PRO A 258 0.88 -12.13 12.05
N GLN A 259 2.14 -11.96 12.45
CA GLN A 259 3.06 -13.03 12.84
C GLN A 259 2.51 -13.91 13.97
N ASN A 260 1.59 -13.38 14.79
CA ASN A 260 0.96 -14.12 15.89
C ASN A 260 -0.18 -15.05 15.45
N ILE A 261 -0.62 -14.99 14.18
CA ILE A 261 -1.73 -15.80 13.67
C ILE A 261 -1.25 -17.19 13.23
N LEU A 262 -0.03 -17.26 12.64
CA LEU A 262 0.59 -18.52 12.21
C LEU A 262 1.52 -19.06 13.30
N GLN A 263 1.33 -20.32 13.69
CA GLN A 263 2.24 -20.98 14.64
C GLN A 263 3.63 -21.15 14.01
N LYS A 264 4.69 -20.95 14.79
CA LYS A 264 6.08 -20.97 14.29
C LYS A 264 6.42 -22.26 13.53
N TYR A 265 6.01 -23.41 14.04
CA TYR A 265 6.27 -24.71 13.41
C TYR A 265 5.70 -24.82 11.99
N PHE A 266 4.65 -24.08 11.68
CA PHE A 266 4.00 -24.15 10.37
C PHE A 266 4.91 -23.58 9.28
N MET A 267 5.60 -22.46 9.58
CA MET A 267 6.60 -21.92 8.65
C MET A 267 7.80 -22.86 8.55
N ASP A 268 8.29 -23.38 9.68
CA ASP A 268 9.42 -24.32 9.70
C ASP A 268 9.15 -25.55 8.80
N GLU A 269 7.91 -26.06 8.81
CA GLU A 269 7.50 -27.18 7.96
C GLU A 269 7.51 -26.81 6.46
N LEU A 270 6.99 -25.63 6.09
CA LEU A 270 7.05 -25.14 4.71
C LEU A 270 8.49 -24.94 4.24
N LEU A 271 9.37 -24.46 5.12
CA LEU A 271 10.80 -24.29 4.84
C LEU A 271 11.49 -25.63 4.57
N VAL A 272 11.13 -26.70 5.28
CA VAL A 272 11.64 -28.05 5.00
C VAL A 272 11.16 -28.54 3.64
N MET A 273 9.86 -28.43 3.36
CA MET A 273 9.28 -28.85 2.07
C MET A 273 9.90 -28.09 0.88
N ALA A 274 10.12 -26.78 1.03
CA ALA A 274 10.74 -25.95 0.00
C ALA A 274 12.23 -26.26 -0.22
N SER A 275 12.92 -26.91 0.73
CA SER A 275 14.33 -27.27 0.58
C SER A 275 14.56 -28.61 -0.14
N GLU A 276 13.52 -29.45 -0.27
CA GLU A 276 13.64 -30.80 -0.84
C GLU A 276 12.77 -30.94 -2.09
N PRO A 277 13.35 -31.13 -3.29
CA PRO A 277 12.58 -31.24 -4.54
C PRO A 277 11.51 -32.34 -4.56
N LYS A 278 11.69 -33.38 -3.74
CA LYS A 278 10.72 -34.49 -3.61
C LYS A 278 9.45 -34.07 -2.88
N LEU A 279 9.49 -33.01 -2.07
CA LEU A 279 8.39 -32.51 -1.25
C LEU A 279 7.66 -31.32 -1.89
N TYR A 280 8.04 -30.92 -3.11
CA TYR A 280 7.40 -29.81 -3.83
C TYR A 280 5.90 -30.03 -4.08
N PRO A 281 5.42 -31.24 -4.44
CA PRO A 281 3.98 -31.48 -4.56
C PRO A 281 3.22 -31.24 -3.24
N GLU A 282 3.78 -31.67 -2.11
CA GLU A 282 3.23 -31.45 -0.77
C GLU A 282 3.24 -29.97 -0.39
N LEU A 283 4.30 -29.23 -0.75
CA LEU A 283 4.40 -27.78 -0.59
C LEU A 283 3.25 -27.08 -1.36
N SER A 284 3.10 -27.38 -2.65
CA SER A 284 2.05 -26.82 -3.50
C SER A 284 0.67 -27.09 -2.93
N GLN A 285 0.39 -28.35 -2.57
CA GLN A 285 -0.89 -28.74 -1.99
C GLN A 285 -1.19 -27.96 -0.70
N LYS A 286 -0.19 -27.82 0.18
CA LYS A 286 -0.34 -27.13 1.47
C LYS A 286 -0.60 -25.64 1.29
N LEU A 287 0.17 -24.96 0.44
CA LEU A 287 0.00 -23.53 0.14
C LEU A 287 -1.36 -23.25 -0.54
N LEU A 288 -1.72 -24.03 -1.55
CA LEU A 288 -3.00 -23.89 -2.27
C LEU A 288 -4.21 -24.21 -1.39
N SER A 289 -4.10 -25.14 -0.45
CA SER A 289 -5.17 -25.42 0.53
C SER A 289 -5.45 -24.21 1.44
N GLY A 290 -4.43 -23.38 1.68
CA GLY A 290 -4.54 -22.14 2.45
C GLY A 290 -5.43 -21.09 1.81
N ILE A 291 -5.67 -21.16 0.49
CA ILE A 291 -6.58 -20.26 -0.23
C ILE A 291 -8.04 -20.61 0.11
N ASN A 292 -8.35 -21.88 0.32
CA ASN A 292 -9.73 -22.38 0.50
C ASN A 292 -10.22 -22.38 1.94
N SER A 293 -9.42 -21.88 2.89
CA SER A 293 -9.84 -21.82 4.28
C SER A 293 -11.00 -20.84 4.46
N LYS A 294 -12.16 -21.37 4.90
CA LYS A 294 -13.30 -20.58 5.36
C LYS A 294 -12.95 -19.98 6.72
N SER A 295 -12.26 -18.85 6.71
CA SER A 295 -12.06 -18.04 7.90
C SER A 295 -13.07 -16.88 7.89
N LEU A 296 -13.46 -16.39 9.07
CA LEU A 296 -14.29 -15.18 9.25
C LEU A 296 -13.51 -13.89 8.89
N SER A 297 -12.21 -13.98 8.62
CA SER A 297 -11.37 -12.89 8.14
C SER A 297 -11.50 -12.74 6.62
N SER A 298 -11.42 -11.51 6.13
CA SER A 298 -11.35 -11.21 4.70
C SER A 298 -10.10 -11.80 4.02
N ARG A 299 -9.08 -12.21 4.79
CA ARG A 299 -7.85 -12.83 4.29
C ARG A 299 -7.87 -14.34 4.37
N THR A 300 -7.25 -14.98 3.37
CA THR A 300 -6.99 -16.42 3.38
C THR A 300 -5.75 -16.76 4.23
N TRP A 301 -5.57 -18.04 4.61
CA TRP A 301 -4.30 -18.48 5.20
C TRP A 301 -3.12 -18.27 4.24
N PHE A 302 -3.36 -18.34 2.93
CA PHE A 302 -2.32 -18.08 1.93
C PHE A 302 -1.79 -16.65 2.02
N GLU A 303 -2.66 -15.63 2.14
CA GLU A 303 -2.22 -14.24 2.37
C GLU A 303 -1.47 -14.06 3.68
N HIS A 304 -1.90 -14.77 4.74
CA HIS A 304 -1.15 -14.77 5.99
C HIS A 304 0.26 -15.35 5.80
N ILE A 305 0.41 -16.41 5.02
CA ILE A 305 1.72 -17.01 4.69
C ILE A 305 2.56 -16.04 3.87
N LEU A 306 1.99 -15.43 2.81
CA LEU A 306 2.68 -14.42 2.00
C LEU A 306 3.22 -13.28 2.87
N SER A 307 2.43 -12.80 3.84
CA SER A 307 2.86 -11.74 4.76
C SER A 307 4.02 -12.15 5.70
N ARG A 308 4.38 -13.44 5.77
CA ARG A 308 5.55 -13.91 6.53
C ARG A 308 6.85 -13.78 5.74
N PHE A 309 6.80 -13.69 4.42
CA PHE A 309 7.98 -13.46 3.55
C PHE A 309 8.49 -12.01 3.67
N THR A 310 8.85 -11.61 4.89
CA THR A 310 9.45 -10.31 5.15
C THR A 310 10.91 -10.29 4.71
N PRO A 311 11.50 -9.11 4.46
CA PRO A 311 12.93 -9.00 4.18
C PRO A 311 13.80 -9.70 5.23
N SER A 312 13.41 -9.58 6.51
CA SER A 312 14.09 -10.28 7.63
C SER A 312 14.02 -11.81 7.48
N LEU A 313 12.86 -12.37 7.10
CA LEU A 313 12.75 -13.83 6.89
C LEU A 313 13.56 -14.26 5.66
N ILE A 314 13.36 -13.60 4.52
CA ILE A 314 13.99 -13.95 3.24
C ILE A 314 15.52 -13.97 3.37
N SER A 315 16.11 -12.95 4.01
CA SER A 315 17.56 -12.89 4.22
C SER A 315 18.12 -14.02 5.08
N SER A 316 17.28 -14.71 5.85
CA SER A 316 17.68 -15.89 6.66
C SER A 316 17.52 -17.23 5.93
N LEU A 317 16.88 -17.24 4.74
CA LEU A 317 16.63 -18.47 3.99
C LEU A 317 17.88 -18.99 3.29
N THR A 318 17.91 -20.30 3.05
CA THR A 318 18.91 -20.94 2.18
C THR A 318 18.55 -20.75 0.70
N TYR A 319 19.53 -20.97 -0.18
CA TYR A 319 19.31 -20.90 -1.63
C TYR A 319 18.22 -21.89 -2.08
N GLU A 320 18.29 -23.14 -1.59
CA GLU A 320 17.38 -24.23 -1.95
C GLU A 320 15.94 -23.93 -1.50
N GLN A 321 15.77 -23.36 -0.31
CA GLN A 321 14.45 -22.91 0.17
C GLN A 321 13.85 -21.81 -0.72
N CYS A 322 14.64 -20.81 -1.10
CA CYS A 322 14.18 -19.77 -2.01
C CYS A 322 13.81 -20.36 -3.38
N GLU A 323 14.63 -21.26 -3.90
CA GLU A 323 14.39 -21.95 -5.18
C GLU A 323 13.05 -22.70 -5.16
N GLY A 324 12.77 -23.48 -4.12
CA GLY A 324 11.51 -24.22 -3.99
C GLY A 324 10.27 -23.33 -3.92
N PHE A 325 10.34 -22.20 -3.20
CA PHE A 325 9.22 -21.25 -3.17
C PHE A 325 9.02 -20.51 -4.50
N VAL A 326 10.11 -20.12 -5.18
CA VAL A 326 10.01 -19.50 -6.51
C VAL A 326 9.38 -20.50 -7.49
N LEU A 327 9.80 -21.76 -7.47
CA LEU A 327 9.24 -22.79 -8.32
C LEU A 327 7.74 -22.99 -8.06
N PHE A 328 7.30 -22.95 -6.80
CA PHE A 328 5.86 -22.99 -6.46
C PHE A 328 5.08 -21.89 -7.18
N PHE A 329 5.53 -20.63 -7.15
CA PHE A 329 4.82 -19.53 -7.83
C PHE A 329 4.87 -19.66 -9.36
N VAL A 330 6.01 -20.11 -9.89
CA VAL A 330 6.22 -20.33 -11.33
C VAL A 330 5.34 -21.47 -11.88
N ASP A 331 5.08 -22.50 -11.09
CA ASP A 331 4.29 -23.65 -11.51
C ASP A 331 2.80 -23.50 -11.19
N GLU A 332 2.45 -22.94 -10.03
CA GLU A 332 1.07 -22.89 -9.51
C GLU A 332 0.44 -21.48 -9.60
N GLY A 333 1.13 -20.49 -10.19
CA GLY A 333 0.66 -19.11 -10.32
C GLY A 333 -0.75 -18.98 -10.91
N GLU A 334 -1.05 -19.73 -11.96
CA GLU A 334 -2.38 -19.76 -12.59
C GLU A 334 -3.45 -20.40 -11.69
N ASP A 335 -3.11 -21.46 -10.94
CA ASP A 335 -4.05 -22.10 -10.01
C ASP A 335 -4.37 -21.20 -8.81
N ILE A 336 -3.38 -20.42 -8.33
CA ILE A 336 -3.60 -19.39 -7.30
C ILE A 336 -4.64 -18.38 -7.80
N VAL A 337 -4.39 -17.80 -8.98
CA VAL A 337 -5.27 -16.81 -9.62
C VAL A 337 -6.67 -17.38 -9.80
N LYS A 338 -6.77 -18.60 -10.34
CA LYS A 338 -8.03 -19.29 -10.59
C LYS A 338 -8.85 -19.45 -9.31
N ARG A 339 -8.24 -19.99 -8.23
CA ARG A 339 -8.93 -20.19 -6.93
C ARG A 339 -9.41 -18.88 -6.32
N TYR A 340 -8.64 -17.80 -6.47
CA TYR A 340 -9.07 -16.48 -6.00
C TYR A 340 -10.22 -15.90 -6.83
N LYS A 341 -10.18 -16.04 -8.16
CA LYS A 341 -11.29 -15.67 -9.06
C LYS A 341 -12.57 -16.46 -8.76
N GLU A 342 -12.45 -17.75 -8.39
CA GLU A 342 -13.59 -18.57 -7.95
C GLU A 342 -14.21 -18.06 -6.63
N ARG A 343 -13.41 -17.44 -5.75
CA ARG A 343 -13.89 -16.84 -4.49
C ARG A 343 -14.49 -15.45 -4.70
N ASN A 344 -13.85 -14.63 -5.52
CA ASN A 344 -14.27 -13.29 -5.85
C ASN A 344 -13.99 -13.04 -7.34
N SER A 345 -15.04 -12.96 -8.16
CA SER A 345 -14.90 -12.71 -9.60
C SER A 345 -14.17 -11.41 -9.93
N TRP A 346 -14.23 -10.42 -9.03
CA TRP A 346 -13.56 -9.13 -9.11
C TRP A 346 -12.13 -9.12 -8.57
N PHE A 347 -11.63 -10.27 -8.11
CA PHE A 347 -10.27 -10.40 -7.61
C PHE A 347 -9.24 -9.89 -8.62
N LEU A 348 -8.43 -8.92 -8.20
CA LEU A 348 -7.28 -8.42 -8.95
C LEU A 348 -6.04 -9.17 -8.49
N GLU A 349 -5.32 -9.78 -9.42
CA GLU A 349 -4.16 -10.64 -9.12
C GLU A 349 -3.01 -9.87 -8.46
N GLN A 350 -2.93 -8.58 -8.78
CA GLN A 350 -2.05 -7.61 -8.16
C GLN A 350 -2.31 -7.47 -6.65
N SER A 351 -3.47 -7.86 -6.11
CA SER A 351 -3.79 -7.69 -4.69
C SER A 351 -3.08 -8.65 -3.71
N LEU A 352 -2.25 -9.59 -4.18
CA LEU A 352 -1.58 -10.57 -3.32
C LEU A 352 -0.10 -10.30 -3.03
N ASP A 353 0.53 -9.29 -3.65
CA ASP A 353 1.98 -9.02 -3.50
C ASP A 353 2.89 -10.20 -3.84
N ILE A 354 2.43 -11.14 -4.67
CA ILE A 354 3.21 -12.33 -5.06
C ILE A 354 4.51 -11.90 -5.76
N GLU A 355 4.45 -10.90 -6.63
CA GLU A 355 5.62 -10.42 -7.39
C GLU A 355 6.71 -9.90 -6.44
N LEU A 356 6.31 -9.17 -5.40
CA LEU A 356 7.25 -8.62 -4.41
C LEU A 356 7.91 -9.71 -3.57
N VAL A 357 7.16 -10.77 -3.25
CA VAL A 357 7.72 -11.94 -2.56
C VAL A 357 8.72 -12.66 -3.46
N VAL A 358 8.37 -12.89 -4.74
CA VAL A 358 9.24 -13.55 -5.72
C VAL A 358 10.50 -12.71 -5.98
N ASP A 359 10.37 -11.39 -6.10
CA ASP A 359 11.51 -10.47 -6.24
C ASP A 359 12.49 -10.65 -5.08
N GLY A 360 11.99 -10.63 -3.84
CA GLY A 360 12.83 -10.81 -2.66
C GLY A 360 13.53 -12.16 -2.63
N LEU A 361 12.82 -13.25 -2.96
CA LEU A 361 13.37 -14.60 -3.03
C LEU A 361 14.45 -14.71 -4.12
N MET A 362 14.18 -14.24 -5.33
CA MET A 362 15.14 -14.26 -6.45
C MET A 362 16.36 -13.37 -6.17
N MET A 363 16.18 -12.16 -5.62
CA MET A 363 17.29 -11.30 -5.21
C MET A 363 18.19 -11.99 -4.17
N HIS A 364 17.59 -12.71 -3.21
CA HIS A 364 18.35 -13.46 -2.23
C HIS A 364 19.08 -14.66 -2.85
N MET A 365 18.45 -15.41 -3.75
CA MET A 365 19.15 -16.46 -4.52
C MET A 365 20.37 -15.90 -5.25
N MET A 366 20.22 -14.75 -5.91
CA MET A 366 21.28 -14.07 -6.65
C MET A 366 22.38 -13.50 -5.74
N SER A 367 22.06 -13.11 -4.51
CA SER A 367 23.03 -12.63 -3.53
C SER A 367 23.87 -13.76 -2.95
N VAL A 368 23.28 -14.95 -2.76
CA VAL A 368 23.93 -16.12 -2.19
C VAL A 368 24.75 -16.90 -3.23
N ARG A 369 24.19 -17.15 -4.43
CA ARG A 369 24.87 -17.85 -5.55
C ARG A 369 24.45 -17.25 -6.88
N ARG A 370 25.11 -16.16 -7.32
CA ARG A 370 24.71 -15.41 -8.53
C ARG A 370 24.60 -16.27 -9.80
N ASP A 371 25.65 -16.98 -10.18
CA ASP A 371 25.66 -17.72 -11.45
C ASP A 371 24.65 -18.87 -11.46
N ALA A 372 24.58 -19.64 -10.38
CA ALA A 372 23.57 -20.70 -10.24
C ALA A 372 22.15 -20.13 -10.19
N GLY A 373 21.94 -19.03 -9.45
CA GLY A 373 20.68 -18.29 -9.38
C GLY A 373 20.18 -17.86 -10.75
N LEU A 374 21.04 -17.24 -11.56
CA LEU A 374 20.67 -16.80 -12.91
C LEU A 374 20.28 -17.98 -13.81
N VAL A 375 21.00 -19.10 -13.72
CA VAL A 375 20.67 -20.32 -14.47
C VAL A 375 19.33 -20.90 -14.05
N SER A 376 19.08 -21.06 -12.74
CA SER A 376 17.79 -21.57 -12.24
C SER A 376 16.63 -20.66 -12.62
N ILE A 377 16.80 -19.35 -12.48
CA ILE A 377 15.78 -18.36 -12.85
C ILE A 377 15.48 -18.42 -14.35
N LYS A 378 16.51 -18.43 -15.22
CA LYS A 378 16.29 -18.60 -16.67
C LYS A 378 15.54 -19.88 -16.97
N ASN A 379 15.87 -20.98 -16.30
CA ASN A 379 15.17 -22.23 -16.45
C ASN A 379 13.69 -22.12 -16.04
N PHE A 380 13.34 -21.35 -15.00
CA PHE A 380 11.95 -21.09 -14.62
C PHE A 380 11.14 -20.42 -15.74
N PHE A 381 11.72 -19.44 -16.43
CA PHE A 381 11.07 -18.80 -17.58
C PHE A 381 10.88 -19.78 -18.76
N VAL A 382 11.74 -20.79 -18.90
CA VAL A 382 11.62 -21.83 -19.95
C VAL A 382 10.61 -22.91 -19.60
N THR A 383 10.71 -23.49 -18.40
CA THR A 383 10.04 -24.75 -18.06
C THR A 383 8.82 -24.58 -17.15
N GLY A 384 8.63 -23.40 -16.56
CA GLY A 384 7.58 -23.16 -15.59
C GLY A 384 6.18 -23.38 -16.14
N LYS A 385 5.29 -24.03 -15.38
CA LYS A 385 3.99 -24.48 -15.89
C LYS A 385 2.98 -23.35 -16.08
N SER A 386 3.00 -22.33 -15.22
CA SER A 386 2.04 -21.21 -15.26
C SER A 386 2.50 -20.11 -16.22
N LEU A 387 2.33 -20.32 -17.52
CA LEU A 387 2.82 -19.42 -18.55
C LEU A 387 2.27 -17.99 -18.40
N TYR A 388 0.97 -17.83 -18.17
CA TYR A 388 0.36 -16.52 -18.00
C TYR A 388 0.98 -15.76 -16.82
N TRP A 389 1.16 -16.44 -15.68
CA TRP A 389 1.77 -15.82 -14.51
C TRP A 389 3.23 -15.42 -14.78
N ILE A 390 4.00 -16.25 -15.50
CA ILE A 390 5.40 -15.96 -15.87
C ILE A 390 5.48 -14.73 -16.80
N VAL A 391 4.59 -14.63 -17.78
CA VAL A 391 4.51 -13.48 -18.70
C VAL A 391 4.20 -12.19 -17.92
N ARG A 392 3.23 -12.26 -17.01
CA ARG A 392 2.87 -11.13 -16.16
C ARG A 392 3.99 -10.75 -15.20
N TYR A 393 4.71 -11.73 -14.65
CA TYR A 393 5.89 -11.46 -13.82
C TYR A 393 7.02 -10.82 -14.64
N LEU A 394 7.20 -11.21 -15.91
CA LEU A 394 8.13 -10.53 -16.82
C LEU A 394 7.73 -9.08 -17.06
N ASP A 395 6.43 -8.80 -17.22
CA ASP A 395 5.95 -7.41 -17.33
C ASP A 395 6.33 -6.58 -16.11
N HIS A 396 6.10 -7.14 -14.92
CA HIS A 396 6.51 -6.52 -13.66
C HIS A 396 8.01 -6.21 -13.65
N LEU A 397 8.87 -7.15 -14.08
CA LEU A 397 10.32 -6.93 -14.16
C LEU A 397 10.71 -5.85 -15.18
N LEU A 398 10.01 -5.77 -16.32
CA LEU A 398 10.25 -4.75 -17.36
C LEU A 398 9.83 -3.35 -16.88
N CYS A 399 8.64 -3.23 -16.29
CA CYS A 399 8.15 -2.01 -15.67
C CYS A 399 9.10 -1.55 -14.56
N MET A 400 9.60 -2.50 -13.76
CA MET A 400 10.59 -2.21 -12.74
C MET A 400 11.87 -1.60 -13.28
N ASN A 401 12.41 -2.19 -14.34
CA ASN A 401 13.66 -1.70 -14.91
C ASN A 401 13.51 -0.37 -15.65
N SER A 402 12.29 -0.01 -16.08
CA SER A 402 11.99 1.25 -16.75
C SER A 402 11.71 2.41 -15.79
N PHE A 403 11.26 2.14 -14.56
CA PHE A 403 10.95 3.20 -13.58
C PHE A 403 12.16 3.84 -12.90
N PHE A 404 13.32 3.18 -12.91
CA PHE A 404 14.54 3.67 -12.26
C PHE A 404 15.54 4.13 -13.32
N ASP A 405 15.83 5.44 -13.37
CA ASP A 405 16.83 6.00 -14.30
C ASP A 405 18.26 5.95 -13.73
N VAL A 406 18.41 5.89 -12.40
CA VAL A 406 19.69 5.98 -11.69
C VAL A 406 20.18 4.59 -11.28
N GLN A 407 21.46 4.29 -11.56
CA GLN A 407 22.08 2.98 -11.27
C GLN A 407 22.00 2.56 -9.79
N ILE A 408 21.98 3.50 -8.84
CA ILE A 408 21.93 3.22 -7.40
C ILE A 408 20.55 2.67 -7.00
N ASP A 409 19.48 3.25 -7.54
CA ASP A 409 18.11 2.82 -7.25
C ASP A 409 17.83 1.45 -7.88
N LYS A 410 18.40 1.18 -9.07
CA LYS A 410 18.31 -0.14 -9.72
C LYS A 410 18.92 -1.27 -8.90
N LYS A 411 20.05 -1.05 -8.22
CA LYS A 411 20.79 -2.14 -7.54
C LYS A 411 20.04 -2.73 -6.34
N ASN A 412 19.19 -1.93 -5.70
CA ASN A 412 18.40 -2.37 -4.54
C ASN A 412 16.94 -2.70 -4.89
N ALA A 413 16.46 -2.23 -6.06
CA ALA A 413 15.07 -2.39 -6.47
C ALA A 413 14.87 -3.45 -7.57
N CYS A 414 15.86 -3.71 -8.44
CA CYS A 414 15.75 -4.62 -9.59
C CYS A 414 16.42 -5.97 -9.31
N VAL A 415 15.77 -7.06 -9.72
CA VAL A 415 16.29 -8.43 -9.56
C VAL A 415 17.50 -8.68 -10.46
N PHE A 416 17.48 -8.10 -11.67
CA PHE A 416 18.46 -8.33 -12.74
C PHE A 416 19.15 -7.03 -13.16
N SER A 417 20.36 -7.17 -13.71
CA SER A 417 20.93 -6.11 -14.55
C SER A 417 20.13 -5.97 -15.86
N ASN A 418 20.32 -4.86 -16.58
CA ASN A 418 19.68 -4.69 -17.90
C ASN A 418 20.10 -5.80 -18.89
N GLU A 419 21.35 -6.26 -18.82
CA GLU A 419 21.89 -7.32 -19.67
C GLU A 419 21.26 -8.67 -19.32
N GLU A 420 21.20 -9.02 -18.03
CA GLU A 420 20.56 -10.25 -17.55
C GLU A 420 19.07 -10.29 -17.87
N LEU A 421 18.38 -9.15 -17.76
CA LEU A 421 16.97 -9.04 -18.14
C LEU A 421 16.78 -9.23 -19.65
N HIS A 422 17.69 -8.69 -20.47
CA HIS A 422 17.63 -8.88 -21.91
C HIS A 422 17.77 -10.36 -22.28
N GLU A 423 18.70 -11.09 -21.65
CA GLU A 423 18.83 -12.54 -21.84
C GLU A 423 17.56 -13.32 -21.43
N ILE A 424 16.89 -12.91 -20.36
CA ILE A 424 15.58 -13.49 -19.97
C ILE A 424 14.52 -13.19 -21.03
N CYS A 425 14.48 -11.97 -21.56
CA CYS A 425 13.56 -11.59 -22.64
C CYS A 425 13.78 -12.42 -23.91
N GLU A 426 15.02 -12.70 -24.30
CA GLU A 426 15.32 -13.55 -25.48
C GLU A 426 14.81 -14.98 -25.29
N VAL A 427 15.05 -15.54 -24.11
CA VAL A 427 14.58 -16.88 -23.73
C VAL A 427 13.05 -16.94 -23.75
N MET A 428 12.40 -15.93 -23.17
CA MET A 428 10.95 -15.84 -23.14
C MET A 428 10.37 -15.63 -24.56
N ALA A 429 10.97 -14.75 -25.36
CA ALA A 429 10.58 -14.52 -26.75
C ALA A 429 10.61 -15.82 -27.58
N THR A 430 11.61 -16.68 -27.35
CA THR A 430 11.69 -18.00 -28.00
C THR A 430 10.51 -18.88 -27.58
N ARG A 431 10.21 -18.93 -26.27
CA ARG A 431 9.10 -19.71 -25.73
C ARG A 431 7.74 -19.23 -26.24
N LEU A 432 7.47 -17.92 -26.19
CA LEU A 432 6.22 -17.32 -26.67
C LEU A 432 6.03 -17.48 -28.18
N ASN A 433 7.12 -17.58 -28.94
CA ASN A 433 7.08 -17.79 -30.39
C ASN A 433 6.87 -19.25 -30.82
N SER A 434 6.90 -20.21 -29.88
CA SER A 434 6.68 -21.62 -30.19
C SER A 434 5.23 -21.88 -30.64
N ASP A 435 5.06 -22.83 -31.56
CA ASP A 435 3.74 -23.18 -32.10
C ASP A 435 2.80 -23.73 -31.02
N GLU A 436 3.34 -24.48 -30.05
CA GLU A 436 2.57 -25.01 -28.91
C GLU A 436 1.88 -23.87 -28.13
N VAL A 437 2.62 -22.80 -27.85
CA VAL A 437 2.10 -21.66 -27.11
C VAL A 437 1.14 -20.84 -27.96
N LYS A 438 1.47 -20.59 -29.23
CA LYS A 438 0.62 -19.83 -30.16
C LYS A 438 -0.74 -20.48 -30.41
N ASN A 439 -0.81 -21.81 -30.39
CA ASN A 439 -2.05 -22.55 -30.61
C ASN A 439 -2.99 -22.52 -29.40
N ASN A 440 -2.46 -22.39 -28.18
CA ASN A 440 -3.24 -22.40 -26.94
C ASN A 440 -3.54 -20.98 -26.40
N LEU A 441 -3.08 -19.93 -27.09
CA LEU A 441 -3.15 -18.54 -26.60
C LEU A 441 -4.58 -18.03 -26.36
N LEU A 442 -5.52 -18.46 -27.21
CA LEU A 442 -6.92 -18.03 -27.14
C LEU A 442 -7.68 -18.62 -25.95
N ASP A 443 -7.12 -19.66 -25.32
CA ASP A 443 -7.67 -20.27 -24.11
C ASP A 443 -7.09 -19.63 -22.84
N CYS A 444 -6.16 -18.68 -22.96
CA CYS A 444 -5.55 -17.99 -21.82
C CYS A 444 -6.48 -16.92 -21.24
N ASN A 445 -6.67 -16.95 -19.92
CA ASN A 445 -7.30 -15.86 -19.19
C ASN A 445 -6.43 -14.58 -19.25
N ASN A 446 -7.06 -13.40 -19.34
CA ASN A 446 -6.39 -12.08 -19.40
C ASN A 446 -5.41 -11.94 -20.58
N PHE A 447 -5.91 -12.23 -21.77
CA PHE A 447 -5.20 -12.26 -23.06
C PHE A 447 -4.44 -10.96 -23.41
N LEU A 448 -4.98 -9.80 -23.05
CA LEU A 448 -4.39 -8.50 -23.42
C LEU A 448 -3.00 -8.27 -22.80
N ASP A 449 -2.85 -8.58 -21.50
CA ASP A 449 -1.56 -8.43 -20.79
C ASP A 449 -0.47 -9.28 -21.47
N TYR A 450 -0.86 -10.49 -21.89
CA TYR A 450 0.05 -11.40 -22.58
C TYR A 450 0.54 -10.79 -23.91
N LEU A 451 -0.38 -10.28 -24.73
CA LEU A 451 -0.03 -9.68 -26.02
C LEU A 451 0.88 -8.45 -25.85
N GLN A 452 0.61 -7.64 -24.83
CA GLN A 452 1.43 -6.46 -24.54
C GLN A 452 2.86 -6.83 -24.18
N VAL A 453 3.07 -7.84 -23.31
CA VAL A 453 4.42 -8.30 -22.96
C VAL A 453 5.10 -8.93 -24.16
N TRP A 454 4.39 -9.78 -24.92
CA TRP A 454 4.94 -10.41 -26.10
C TRP A 454 5.43 -9.37 -27.12
N MET A 455 4.65 -8.31 -27.32
CA MET A 455 5.04 -7.17 -28.14
C MET A 455 6.27 -6.44 -27.57
N LYS A 456 6.31 -6.17 -26.25
CA LYS A 456 7.44 -5.48 -25.59
C LYS A 456 8.76 -6.21 -25.76
N ILE A 457 8.77 -7.55 -25.78
CA ILE A 457 10.00 -8.35 -25.85
C ILE A 457 10.37 -8.85 -27.26
N THR A 458 9.47 -8.71 -28.24
CA THR A 458 9.71 -9.11 -29.63
C THR A 458 9.63 -7.91 -30.57
N SER A 459 8.49 -7.72 -31.24
CA SER A 459 8.17 -6.55 -32.03
C SER A 459 6.65 -6.46 -32.27
N PRO A 460 6.10 -5.26 -32.50
CA PRO A 460 4.69 -5.09 -32.86
C PRO A 460 4.27 -5.89 -34.10
N GLU A 461 5.14 -6.01 -35.10
CA GLU A 461 4.88 -6.71 -36.36
C GLU A 461 4.71 -8.22 -36.16
N THR A 462 5.47 -8.80 -35.23
CA THR A 462 5.40 -10.24 -34.91
C THR A 462 4.03 -10.60 -34.34
N VAL A 463 3.55 -9.81 -33.38
CA VAL A 463 2.23 -10.00 -32.75
C VAL A 463 1.12 -9.68 -33.75
N SER A 464 1.26 -8.59 -34.51
CA SER A 464 0.31 -8.20 -35.56
C SER A 464 0.10 -9.30 -36.61
N THR A 465 1.19 -9.95 -37.05
CA THR A 465 1.11 -11.07 -38.00
C THR A 465 0.31 -12.24 -37.44
N TRP A 466 0.49 -12.56 -36.16
CA TRP A 466 -0.26 -13.63 -35.50
C TRP A 466 -1.76 -13.27 -35.34
N ILE A 467 -2.07 -12.03 -34.92
CA ILE A 467 -3.45 -11.54 -34.81
C ILE A 467 -4.15 -11.62 -36.18
N ASN A 468 -3.48 -11.15 -37.23
CA ASN A 468 -4.02 -11.17 -38.59
C ASN A 468 -4.29 -12.60 -39.10
N ASN A 469 -3.47 -13.59 -38.70
CA ASN A 469 -3.72 -14.98 -39.03
C ASN A 469 -4.99 -15.53 -38.34
N ILE A 470 -5.29 -15.11 -37.13
CA ILE A 470 -6.52 -15.50 -36.42
C ILE A 470 -7.75 -14.84 -37.05
N PHE A 471 -7.62 -13.59 -37.47
CA PHE A 471 -8.68 -12.81 -38.10
C PHE A 471 -9.15 -13.37 -39.45
N ILE A 472 -8.41 -14.32 -40.05
CA ILE A 472 -8.80 -15.02 -41.27
C ILE A 472 -10.16 -15.74 -41.09
N THR A 473 -10.43 -16.27 -39.90
CA THR A 473 -11.67 -16.99 -39.61
C THR A 473 -12.65 -16.12 -38.83
N ASP A 474 -13.94 -16.17 -39.19
CA ASP A 474 -14.98 -15.43 -38.46
C ASP A 474 -15.07 -15.89 -36.99
N GLU A 475 -14.82 -17.17 -36.71
CA GLU A 475 -14.76 -17.73 -35.35
C GLU A 475 -13.57 -17.19 -34.54
N GLY A 476 -12.36 -17.25 -35.11
CA GLY A 476 -11.14 -16.76 -34.46
C GLY A 476 -11.21 -15.26 -34.17
N PHE A 477 -11.75 -14.48 -35.10
CA PHE A 477 -12.00 -13.06 -34.91
C PHE A 477 -12.92 -12.79 -33.70
N VAL A 478 -14.11 -13.42 -33.67
CA VAL A 478 -15.08 -13.20 -32.58
C VAL A 478 -14.51 -13.63 -31.22
N ASN A 479 -13.84 -14.78 -31.16
CA ASN A 479 -13.24 -15.25 -29.91
C ASN A 479 -12.10 -14.35 -29.43
N LEU A 480 -11.28 -13.81 -30.35
CA LEU A 480 -10.22 -12.86 -29.97
C LEU A 480 -10.82 -11.58 -29.36
N ILE A 481 -11.84 -11.00 -30.00
CA ILE A 481 -12.46 -9.75 -29.52
C ILE A 481 -13.11 -9.95 -28.13
N LEU A 482 -13.77 -11.08 -27.89
CA LEU A 482 -14.31 -11.40 -26.55
C LEU A 482 -13.19 -11.47 -25.49
N ASN A 483 -12.01 -11.96 -25.86
CA ASN A 483 -10.86 -12.03 -24.96
C ASN A 483 -10.19 -10.66 -24.71
N LEU A 484 -10.62 -9.57 -25.34
CA LEU A 484 -10.16 -8.20 -25.07
C LEU A 484 -10.94 -7.51 -23.94
N GLU A 485 -11.78 -8.25 -23.22
CA GLU A 485 -12.49 -7.76 -22.05
C GLU A 485 -11.50 -7.28 -20.97
N CYS A 486 -11.65 -6.02 -20.56
CA CYS A 486 -10.88 -5.38 -19.52
C CYS A 486 -11.81 -4.84 -18.41
N ARG A 487 -11.24 -4.61 -17.23
CA ARG A 487 -11.98 -4.12 -16.06
C ARG A 487 -11.79 -2.61 -15.95
N GLU A 488 -12.88 -1.86 -15.89
CA GLU A 488 -12.87 -0.41 -15.70
C GLU A 488 -13.62 0.00 -14.42
N MET A 489 -13.13 1.02 -13.74
CA MET A 489 -13.79 1.63 -12.58
C MET A 489 -14.37 2.99 -12.99
N ARG A 490 -15.67 3.19 -12.81
CA ARG A 490 -16.35 4.48 -13.00
C ARG A 490 -17.25 4.78 -11.81
N GLU A 491 -17.07 5.95 -11.22
CA GLU A 491 -17.93 6.47 -10.13
C GLU A 491 -18.10 5.50 -8.95
N GLY A 492 -17.01 4.82 -8.55
CA GLY A 492 -17.05 3.85 -7.46
C GLY A 492 -17.76 2.54 -7.80
N ARG A 493 -18.01 2.23 -9.08
CA ARG A 493 -18.53 0.94 -9.55
C ARG A 493 -17.60 0.34 -10.60
N GLY A 494 -17.39 -0.99 -10.53
CA GLY A 494 -16.65 -1.74 -11.53
C GLY A 494 -17.54 -2.19 -12.67
N TYR A 495 -17.02 -2.16 -13.90
CA TYR A 495 -17.67 -2.67 -15.10
C TYR A 495 -16.66 -3.44 -15.95
N PHE A 496 -17.16 -4.40 -16.74
CA PHE A 496 -16.39 -5.03 -17.80
C PHE A 496 -16.61 -4.27 -19.11
N LYS A 497 -15.55 -4.19 -19.92
CA LYS A 497 -15.55 -3.46 -21.18
C LYS A 497 -14.55 -4.09 -22.14
N ILE A 498 -14.93 -4.21 -23.40
CA ILE A 498 -13.99 -4.58 -24.46
C ILE A 498 -13.20 -3.33 -24.89
N ASP A 499 -11.89 -3.36 -24.70
CA ASP A 499 -11.00 -2.26 -25.08
C ASP A 499 -10.42 -2.45 -26.48
N ILE A 500 -11.20 -2.10 -27.50
CA ILE A 500 -10.76 -2.15 -28.91
C ILE A 500 -9.62 -1.15 -29.17
N GLN A 501 -9.55 -0.04 -28.43
CA GLN A 501 -8.51 0.97 -28.64
C GLN A 501 -7.12 0.41 -28.37
N SER A 502 -7.01 -0.53 -27.44
CA SER A 502 -5.76 -1.25 -27.17
C SER A 502 -5.18 -1.96 -28.42
N MET A 503 -6.02 -2.36 -29.37
CA MET A 503 -5.60 -3.06 -30.59
C MET A 503 -4.77 -2.19 -31.55
N SER A 504 -4.89 -0.87 -31.45
CA SER A 504 -4.05 0.07 -32.20
C SER A 504 -2.55 -0.13 -31.91
N GLN A 505 -2.21 -0.59 -30.70
CA GLN A 505 -0.83 -0.89 -30.31
C GLN A 505 -0.24 -2.05 -31.13
N PHE A 506 -1.09 -2.94 -31.65
CA PHE A 506 -0.70 -4.09 -32.47
C PHE A 506 -0.90 -3.85 -33.97
N LEU A 507 -0.94 -2.57 -34.39
CA LEU A 507 -1.11 -2.15 -35.79
C LEU A 507 -2.44 -2.59 -36.41
N VAL A 508 -3.48 -2.79 -35.59
CA VAL A 508 -4.84 -3.10 -36.05
C VAL A 508 -5.73 -1.87 -35.85
N GLU A 509 -6.35 -1.41 -36.94
CA GLU A 509 -7.22 -0.23 -36.91
C GLU A 509 -8.61 -0.54 -36.34
N GLU A 510 -9.11 0.34 -35.46
CA GLU A 510 -10.44 0.23 -34.84
C GLU A 510 -11.56 0.14 -35.90
N ASP A 511 -11.46 0.95 -36.96
CA ASP A 511 -12.44 0.95 -38.05
C ASP A 511 -12.49 -0.40 -38.79
N SER A 512 -11.35 -1.09 -38.91
CA SER A 512 -11.28 -2.41 -39.54
C SER A 512 -12.03 -3.46 -38.70
N ILE A 513 -11.87 -3.41 -37.37
CA ILE A 513 -12.57 -4.31 -36.43
C ILE A 513 -14.08 -4.06 -36.48
N MET A 514 -14.50 -2.79 -36.47
CA MET A 514 -15.92 -2.42 -36.50
C MET A 514 -16.60 -2.84 -37.81
N ASN A 515 -15.95 -2.60 -38.96
CA ASN A 515 -16.46 -3.04 -40.25
C ASN A 515 -16.58 -4.58 -40.33
N ARG A 516 -15.61 -5.31 -39.76
CA ARG A 516 -15.66 -6.78 -39.75
C ARG A 516 -16.77 -7.33 -38.86
N LEU A 517 -17.06 -6.67 -37.73
CA LEU A 517 -18.23 -6.99 -36.90
C LEU A 517 -19.54 -6.80 -37.67
N ASP A 518 -19.69 -5.70 -38.42
CA ASP A 518 -20.87 -5.45 -39.27
C ASP A 518 -21.05 -6.54 -40.34
N GLU A 519 -19.96 -6.98 -40.97
CA GLU A 519 -20.00 -8.06 -41.97
C GLU A 519 -20.47 -9.39 -41.38
N ILE A 520 -19.95 -9.81 -40.23
CA ILE A 520 -20.32 -11.09 -39.60
C ILE A 520 -21.78 -11.04 -39.11
N GLU A 521 -22.21 -9.89 -38.58
CA GLU A 521 -23.59 -9.63 -38.18
C GLU A 521 -24.56 -9.72 -39.36
N SER A 522 -24.19 -9.14 -40.52
CA SER A 522 -24.99 -9.22 -41.75
C SER A 522 -25.14 -10.64 -42.30
N LYS A 523 -24.15 -11.52 -42.03
CA LYS A 523 -24.20 -12.96 -42.37
C LYS A 523 -25.04 -13.79 -41.39
N GLY A 524 -25.45 -13.21 -40.26
CA GLY A 524 -26.21 -13.92 -39.21
C GLY A 524 -25.39 -14.92 -38.40
N LEU A 525 -24.06 -14.80 -38.39
CA LEU A 525 -23.15 -15.69 -37.67
C LEU A 525 -22.91 -15.19 -36.24
N TYR A 526 -22.83 -16.10 -35.26
CA TYR A 526 -22.58 -15.80 -33.83
C TYR A 526 -23.43 -14.68 -33.21
N PRO A 527 -24.77 -14.65 -33.40
CA PRO A 527 -25.61 -13.51 -33.04
C PRO A 527 -25.61 -13.16 -31.54
N GLN A 528 -25.45 -14.15 -30.65
CA GLN A 528 -25.35 -13.91 -29.21
C GLN A 528 -24.02 -13.25 -28.83
N LYS A 529 -22.89 -13.76 -29.35
CA LYS A 529 -21.55 -13.23 -29.08
C LYS A 529 -21.36 -11.82 -29.63
N ILE A 530 -21.87 -11.52 -30.84
CA ILE A 530 -21.79 -10.17 -31.40
C ILE A 530 -22.61 -9.18 -30.58
N LYS A 531 -23.79 -9.59 -30.10
CA LYS A 531 -24.61 -8.73 -29.25
C LYS A 531 -23.89 -8.38 -27.94
N GLU A 532 -23.27 -9.37 -27.29
CA GLU A 532 -22.44 -9.20 -26.10
C GLU A 532 -21.28 -8.22 -26.37
N ILE A 533 -20.52 -8.46 -27.45
CA ILE A 533 -19.43 -7.57 -27.87
C ILE A 533 -19.91 -6.12 -28.02
N ARG A 534 -21.04 -5.89 -28.71
CA ARG A 534 -21.59 -4.55 -28.94
C ARG A 534 -22.06 -3.88 -27.66
N GLU A 535 -22.72 -4.62 -26.77
CA GLU A 535 -23.15 -4.11 -25.46
C GLU A 535 -21.95 -3.63 -24.65
N GLU A 536 -20.88 -4.42 -24.58
CA GLU A 536 -19.65 -4.09 -23.85
C GLU A 536 -18.82 -2.96 -24.48
N ILE A 537 -18.82 -2.82 -25.81
CA ILE A 537 -18.24 -1.65 -26.50
C ILE A 537 -19.08 -0.39 -26.24
N SER A 538 -20.40 -0.51 -26.23
CA SER A 538 -21.32 0.64 -26.16
C SER A 538 -21.44 1.26 -24.76
N ASN A 539 -21.23 0.48 -23.69
CA ASN A 539 -21.15 0.95 -22.30
C ASN A 539 -20.01 1.98 -22.05
N ASN A 540 -19.24 2.29 -23.08
CA ASN A 540 -18.11 3.19 -23.08
C ASN A 540 -18.45 4.66 -23.42
N ARG A 541 -19.69 4.98 -23.80
CA ARG A 541 -20.13 6.36 -24.08
C ARG A 541 -21.27 6.79 -23.18
N TYR A 542 -20.96 7.51 -22.10
CA TYR A 542 -21.67 8.70 -21.62
C TYR A 542 -20.77 9.50 -20.67
#